data_AF-A0A7Y4L0E2-F1
#
_entry.id   AF-A0A7Y4L0E2-F1
#
_cell.length_a   1.000
_cell.length_b   1.000
_cell.length_c   1.000
_cell.angle_alpha   90.00
_cell.angle_beta   90.00
_cell.angle_gamma   90.00
#
_symmetry.space_group_name_H-M   'P 1'
#
loop_
_entity.id
_entity.type
_entity.pdbx_description
1 polymer ?
#
loop_
_entity_poly.entity_id
_entity_poly.type
_entity_poly.pdbx_seq_one_letter_code
_entity_poly.pdbx_strand_id
1 'polypeptide(L)'
;MAGELTGRLSVPVTARAGAWNDSGLPALDLCMLLVDGRSVTVGVSALPRQPNALSRLLTGAGHIAPLPELGPEAQITESRIVFITAYRAVRVTPSGGIDQGRSDGLDRAKAVTIALATRDAVPRVLRSARQTDPACQLANSAAERFIGTAAQLRRDYRVRGALTCIWGTYDATVSIVEAFNQATIPESQRVPPPRNAPIGRPGYYLPADGELVFRQGRRVVRVTALTTPPRVIALDDLLTIVDPLLPLFLR
;
A
#
# COMPACT_ATOMS: atom_id res chain seq x y z
N MET A 1 -2.83 20.39 2.03
CA MET A 1 -3.96 19.55 1.58
C MET A 1 -5.11 19.57 2.58
N ALA A 2 -4.99 19.04 3.82
CA ALA A 2 -6.12 18.95 4.75
C ALA A 2 -6.79 20.30 5.10
N GLY A 3 -6.02 21.33 5.49
CA GLY A 3 -6.58 22.65 5.80
C GLY A 3 -7.28 23.34 4.63
N GLU A 4 -6.75 23.17 3.41
CA GLU A 4 -7.37 23.67 2.18
C GLU A 4 -8.67 22.91 1.86
N LEU A 5 -8.69 21.59 2.05
CA LEU A 5 -9.87 20.76 1.89
C LEU A 5 -10.97 21.11 2.91
N THR A 6 -10.60 21.41 4.17
CA THR A 6 -11.56 21.88 5.17
C THR A 6 -12.30 23.13 4.68
N GLY A 7 -11.58 24.09 4.10
CA GLY A 7 -12.17 25.30 3.52
C GLY A 7 -13.05 25.02 2.30
N ARG A 8 -12.60 24.15 1.38
CA ARG A 8 -13.35 23.83 0.14
C ARG A 8 -14.60 22.99 0.39
N LEU A 9 -14.57 22.09 1.38
CA LEU A 9 -15.67 21.17 1.68
C LEU A 9 -16.60 21.67 2.77
N SER A 10 -16.24 22.76 3.46
CA SER A 10 -16.96 23.30 4.62
C SER A 10 -17.20 22.26 5.73
N VAL A 11 -16.32 21.26 5.84
CA VAL A 11 -16.35 20.21 6.87
C VAL A 11 -14.93 19.92 7.36
N PRO A 12 -14.74 19.45 8.61
CA PRO A 12 -13.41 19.11 9.11
C PRO A 12 -12.76 18.01 8.29
N VAL A 13 -11.52 18.26 7.82
CA VAL A 13 -10.66 17.27 7.17
C VAL A 13 -9.36 17.10 7.95
N THR A 14 -9.04 15.85 8.30
CA THR A 14 -7.75 15.49 8.91
C THR A 14 -7.03 14.45 8.06
N ALA A 15 -5.69 14.46 8.06
CA ALA A 15 -4.88 13.46 7.38
C ALA A 15 -4.17 12.59 8.42
N ARG A 16 -4.34 11.26 8.34
CA ARG A 16 -3.57 10.29 9.12
C ARG A 16 -2.29 9.95 8.38
N ALA A 17 -1.16 10.20 9.03
CA ALA A 17 0.15 9.82 8.52
C ALA A 17 0.38 8.30 8.68
N GLY A 18 0.95 7.65 7.65
CA GLY A 18 1.69 6.40 7.87
C GLY A 18 0.97 5.06 7.67
N ALA A 19 -0.22 5.00 7.08
CA ALA A 19 -0.88 3.72 6.77
C ALA A 19 -0.62 3.28 5.31
N TRP A 20 0.57 2.78 5.04
CA TRP A 20 1.02 2.36 3.70
C TRP A 20 0.85 0.84 3.56
N ASN A 21 -0.18 0.39 2.83
CA ASN A 21 -0.41 -1.01 2.46
C ASN A 21 -0.64 -1.19 0.93
N ASP A 22 0.25 -1.96 0.32
CA ASP A 22 0.55 -2.01 -1.11
C ASP A 22 -0.24 -3.09 -1.87
N SER A 23 -1.55 -2.87 -2.01
CA SER A 23 -2.55 -3.78 -2.61
C SER A 23 -2.35 -4.15 -4.10
N GLY A 24 -1.16 -4.57 -4.52
CA GLY A 24 -0.91 -5.25 -5.79
C GLY A 24 -0.56 -4.34 -6.98
N LEU A 25 -0.10 -3.12 -6.73
CA LEU A 25 0.60 -2.25 -7.71
C LEU A 25 1.89 -1.76 -7.03
N PRO A 26 2.99 -1.48 -7.76
CA PRO A 26 4.26 -1.08 -7.17
C PRO A 26 4.04 0.07 -6.19
N ALA A 27 4.30 -0.25 -4.92
CA ALA A 27 3.90 0.43 -3.69
C ALA A 27 3.13 1.75 -3.87
N LEU A 28 1.86 1.78 -3.49
CA LEU A 28 1.11 3.03 -3.52
C LEU A 28 1.56 3.89 -2.35
N ASP A 29 1.88 5.14 -2.64
CA ASP A 29 1.97 6.18 -1.65
C ASP A 29 0.58 6.46 -1.07
N LEU A 30 0.32 6.02 0.17
CA LEU A 30 -1.00 6.06 0.78
C LEU A 30 -1.15 7.18 1.82
N CYS A 31 -2.25 7.91 1.68
CA CYS A 31 -2.71 8.92 2.62
C CYS A 31 -4.15 8.59 3.00
N MET A 32 -4.45 8.54 4.30
CA MET A 32 -5.81 8.39 4.77
C MET A 32 -6.32 9.74 5.24
N LEU A 33 -7.44 10.19 4.68
CA LEU A 33 -8.15 11.37 5.10
C LEU A 33 -9.36 10.96 5.95
N LEU A 34 -9.68 11.74 6.98
CA LEU A 34 -10.98 11.70 7.64
C LEU A 34 -11.73 12.96 7.25
N VAL A 35 -12.84 12.81 6.55
CA VAL A 35 -13.72 13.89 6.07
C VAL A 35 -15.03 13.76 6.85
N ASP A 36 -15.27 14.67 7.78
CA ASP A 36 -16.43 14.57 8.68
C ASP A 36 -16.49 13.20 9.41
N GLY A 37 -15.33 12.72 9.87
CA GLY A 37 -15.16 11.41 10.51
C GLY A 37 -15.14 10.21 9.55
N ARG A 38 -15.43 10.39 8.26
CA ARG A 38 -15.48 9.30 7.26
C ARG A 38 -14.12 9.10 6.61
N SER A 39 -13.68 7.85 6.52
CA SER A 39 -12.36 7.51 5.99
C SER A 39 -12.35 7.52 4.46
N VAL A 40 -11.34 8.19 3.89
CA VAL A 40 -11.04 8.20 2.46
C VAL A 40 -9.56 7.86 2.28
N THR A 41 -9.29 6.81 1.53
CA THR A 41 -7.93 6.37 1.22
C THR A 41 -7.50 6.92 -0.14
N VAL A 42 -6.41 7.68 -0.16
CA VAL A 42 -5.75 8.16 -1.37
C VAL A 42 -4.48 7.35 -1.58
N GLY A 43 -4.35 6.69 -2.73
CA GLY A 43 -3.14 5.96 -3.14
C GLY A 43 -2.53 6.53 -4.40
N VAL A 44 -1.22 6.68 -4.45
CA VAL A 44 -0.46 7.25 -5.58
C VAL A 44 0.67 6.29 -5.97
N SER A 45 0.79 5.86 -7.22
CA SER A 45 1.85 4.91 -7.60
C SER A 45 3.26 5.45 -7.31
N ALA A 46 4.10 4.64 -6.66
CA ALA A 46 5.50 5.01 -6.43
C ALA A 46 6.31 4.96 -7.74
N LEU A 47 5.98 4.05 -8.66
CA LEU A 47 6.54 3.98 -10.00
C LEU A 47 5.70 4.76 -11.03
N PRO A 48 6.30 5.16 -12.18
CA PRO A 48 5.55 5.77 -13.28
C PRO A 48 4.39 4.90 -13.77
N ARG A 49 3.39 5.54 -14.38
CA ARG A 49 2.24 4.83 -14.94
C ARG A 49 2.66 3.77 -15.95
N GLN A 50 2.01 2.62 -15.89
CA GLN A 50 2.00 1.61 -16.95
C GLN A 50 0.74 1.77 -17.80
N PRO A 51 0.73 1.30 -19.06
CA PRO A 51 -0.43 1.39 -19.94
C PRO A 51 -1.73 0.86 -19.33
N ASN A 52 -1.66 -0.19 -18.50
CA ASN A 52 -2.82 -0.83 -17.86
C ASN A 52 -3.05 -0.41 -16.39
N ALA A 53 -2.33 0.60 -15.88
CA ALA A 53 -2.35 0.93 -14.44
C ALA A 53 -3.74 1.32 -13.94
N LEU A 54 -4.48 2.12 -14.73
CA LEU A 54 -5.85 2.51 -14.36
C LEU A 54 -6.82 1.33 -14.40
N SER A 55 -6.76 0.51 -15.46
CA SER A 55 -7.58 -0.71 -15.58
C SER A 55 -7.40 -1.65 -14.39
N ARG A 56 -6.16 -1.81 -13.91
CA ARG A 56 -5.87 -2.58 -12.69
C ARG A 56 -6.53 -1.97 -11.46
N LEU A 57 -6.46 -0.65 -11.28
CA LEU A 57 -7.10 0.05 -10.14
C LEU A 57 -8.65 -0.05 -10.15
N LEU A 58 -9.24 -0.23 -11.33
CA LEU A 58 -10.67 -0.35 -11.57
C LEU A 58 -11.21 -1.77 -11.44
N THR A 59 -10.33 -2.77 -11.26
CA THR A 59 -10.77 -4.16 -11.14
C THR A 59 -11.72 -4.30 -9.93
N GLY A 60 -12.91 -4.86 -10.18
CA GLY A 60 -13.96 -5.03 -9.17
C GLY A 60 -14.55 -3.71 -8.64
N ALA A 61 -14.42 -2.59 -9.35
CA ALA A 61 -14.78 -1.27 -8.84
C ALA A 61 -16.27 -0.90 -9.02
N GLY A 62 -17.07 -1.73 -9.71
CA GLY A 62 -18.48 -1.48 -10.01
C GLY A 62 -18.68 -0.85 -11.39
N HIS A 63 -19.78 -0.11 -11.56
CA HIS A 63 -20.05 0.62 -12.81
C HIS A 63 -19.02 1.72 -13.04
N ILE A 64 -18.51 1.83 -14.27
CA ILE A 64 -17.44 2.77 -14.64
C ILE A 64 -18.03 3.89 -15.47
N ALA A 65 -17.80 5.13 -15.04
CA ALA A 65 -18.15 6.33 -15.78
C ALA A 65 -16.92 7.23 -15.98
N PRO A 66 -16.84 7.99 -17.09
CA PRO A 66 -15.79 8.99 -17.28
C PRO A 66 -15.91 10.13 -16.27
N LEU A 67 -14.78 10.73 -15.89
CA LEU A 67 -14.71 11.90 -15.01
C LEU A 67 -13.75 12.96 -15.59
N PRO A 68 -14.17 13.67 -16.65
CA PRO A 68 -13.28 14.49 -17.48
C PRO A 68 -12.65 15.66 -16.72
N GLU A 69 -13.21 16.12 -15.60
CA GLU A 69 -12.64 17.24 -14.82
C GLU A 69 -11.24 16.91 -14.27
N LEU A 70 -10.89 15.62 -14.14
CA LEU A 70 -9.59 15.14 -13.69
C LEU A 70 -8.63 14.79 -14.83
N GLY A 71 -9.11 14.77 -16.07
CA GLY A 71 -8.34 14.44 -17.26
C GLY A 71 -9.04 13.41 -18.15
N PRO A 72 -8.53 13.19 -19.37
CA PRO A 72 -9.19 12.36 -20.39
C PRO A 72 -9.29 10.87 -20.02
N GLU A 73 -8.36 10.39 -19.20
CA GLU A 73 -8.31 8.99 -18.75
C GLU A 73 -8.96 8.79 -17.37
N ALA A 74 -9.46 9.85 -16.74
CA ALA A 74 -10.00 9.77 -15.40
C ALA A 74 -11.38 9.13 -15.38
N GLN A 75 -11.60 8.29 -14.37
CA GLN A 75 -12.81 7.49 -14.24
C GLN A 75 -13.29 7.49 -12.80
N ILE A 76 -14.61 7.38 -12.64
CA ILE A 76 -15.30 7.28 -11.37
C ILE A 76 -16.18 6.03 -11.37
N THR A 77 -16.23 5.38 -10.21
CA THR A 77 -17.10 4.24 -9.96
C THR A 77 -17.82 4.41 -8.63
N GLU A 78 -18.69 3.47 -8.29
CA GLU A 78 -19.38 3.39 -7.00
C GLU A 78 -18.45 3.25 -5.79
N SER A 79 -17.20 2.81 -6.00
CA SER A 79 -16.24 2.57 -4.91
C SER A 79 -15.03 3.50 -4.92
N ARG A 80 -14.68 4.09 -6.07
CA ARG A 80 -13.41 4.85 -6.20
C ARG A 80 -13.39 5.79 -7.40
N ILE A 81 -12.49 6.76 -7.33
CA ILE A 81 -12.05 7.56 -8.47
C ILE A 81 -10.61 7.14 -8.81
N VAL A 82 -10.30 7.00 -10.10
CA VAL A 82 -8.94 6.75 -10.58
C VAL A 82 -8.57 7.74 -11.68
N PHE A 83 -7.33 8.20 -11.68
CA PHE A 83 -6.84 9.15 -12.68
C PHE A 83 -5.31 9.16 -12.74
N ILE A 84 -4.76 9.85 -13.74
CA ILE A 84 -3.33 10.09 -13.87
C ILE A 84 -3.00 11.53 -13.51
N THR A 85 -1.94 11.74 -12.74
CA THR A 85 -1.33 13.06 -12.54
C THR A 85 0.18 12.92 -12.35
N ALA A 86 0.98 13.82 -12.92
CA ALA A 86 2.45 13.76 -12.88
C ALA A 86 3.03 12.37 -13.20
N TYR A 87 2.50 11.71 -14.23
CA TYR A 87 2.86 10.34 -14.63
C TYR A 87 2.69 9.28 -13.54
N ARG A 88 1.86 9.53 -12.51
CA ARG A 88 1.46 8.54 -11.51
C ARG A 88 0.00 8.16 -11.67
N ALA A 89 -0.31 6.90 -11.35
CA ALA A 89 -1.67 6.46 -11.18
C ALA A 89 -2.15 6.81 -9.76
N VAL A 90 -3.32 7.41 -9.66
CA VAL A 90 -3.93 7.80 -8.39
C VAL A 90 -5.27 7.10 -8.24
N ARG A 91 -5.55 6.66 -7.01
CA ARG A 91 -6.83 6.10 -6.58
C ARG A 91 -7.33 6.84 -5.35
N VAL A 92 -8.58 7.27 -5.35
CA VAL A 92 -9.30 7.80 -4.18
C VAL A 92 -10.44 6.86 -3.85
N THR A 93 -10.47 6.34 -2.62
CA THR A 93 -11.39 5.27 -2.17
C THR A 93 -12.02 5.63 -0.83
N PRO A 94 -13.25 6.16 -0.81
CA PRO A 94 -14.09 6.25 0.38
C PRO A 94 -14.42 4.86 0.94
N SER A 95 -14.43 4.69 2.27
CA SER A 95 -14.76 3.41 2.92
C SER A 95 -16.14 2.87 2.56
N GLY A 96 -17.17 3.72 2.60
CA GLY A 96 -18.54 3.35 2.22
C GLY A 96 -18.90 3.53 0.75
N GLY A 97 -17.92 3.83 -0.12
CA GLY A 97 -18.16 4.12 -1.54
C GLY A 97 -18.67 5.54 -1.82
N ILE A 98 -19.03 5.76 -3.08
CA ILE A 98 -19.45 7.05 -3.66
C ILE A 98 -20.92 6.96 -4.07
N ASP A 99 -21.74 7.90 -3.59
CA ASP A 99 -23.19 7.98 -3.85
C ASP A 99 -23.99 6.72 -3.47
N GLN A 100 -23.48 5.93 -2.53
CA GLN A 100 -24.12 4.67 -2.10
C GLN A 100 -25.13 4.85 -0.95
N GLY A 101 -25.34 6.07 -0.45
CA GLY A 101 -26.22 6.33 0.69
C GLY A 101 -25.77 5.71 2.03
N ARG A 102 -24.55 5.15 2.08
CA ARG A 102 -23.98 4.53 3.29
C ARG A 102 -23.47 5.58 4.27
N SER A 103 -23.56 5.29 5.57
CA SER A 103 -23.14 6.20 6.65
C SER A 103 -21.66 6.54 6.62
N ASP A 104 -20.81 5.62 6.13
CA ASP A 104 -19.38 5.77 5.94
C ASP A 104 -18.98 6.12 4.49
N GLY A 105 -19.96 6.38 3.62
CA GLY A 105 -19.78 6.77 2.24
C GLY A 105 -19.63 8.28 2.05
N LEU A 106 -19.21 8.67 0.84
CA LEU A 106 -19.12 10.08 0.43
C LEU A 106 -20.07 10.35 -0.74
N ASP A 107 -20.62 11.56 -0.77
CA ASP A 107 -21.26 12.06 -1.98
C ASP A 107 -20.20 12.33 -3.08
N ARG A 108 -20.63 12.25 -4.33
CA ARG A 108 -19.77 12.43 -5.49
C ARG A 108 -19.09 13.79 -5.53
N ALA A 109 -19.77 14.86 -5.14
CA ALA A 109 -19.19 16.21 -5.14
C ALA A 109 -17.96 16.31 -4.21
N LYS A 110 -18.06 15.74 -2.99
CA LYS A 110 -16.92 15.67 -2.06
C LYS A 110 -15.82 14.77 -2.59
N ALA A 111 -16.17 13.59 -3.13
CA ALA A 111 -15.18 12.67 -3.70
C ALA A 111 -14.38 13.31 -4.85
N VAL A 112 -15.06 14.02 -5.77
CA VAL A 112 -14.45 14.76 -6.88
C VAL A 112 -13.58 15.90 -6.37
N THR A 113 -14.03 16.66 -5.36
CA THR A 113 -13.23 17.74 -4.77
C THR A 113 -11.94 17.23 -4.12
N ILE A 114 -11.99 16.09 -3.43
CA ILE A 114 -10.80 15.43 -2.87
C ILE A 114 -9.86 14.98 -4.00
N ALA A 115 -10.40 14.41 -5.08
CA ALA A 115 -9.60 13.97 -6.22
C ALA A 115 -8.91 15.16 -6.93
N LEU A 116 -9.60 16.29 -7.10
CA LEU A 116 -9.02 17.52 -7.68
C LEU A 116 -7.88 18.05 -6.79
N ALA A 117 -8.12 18.16 -5.48
CA ALA A 117 -7.08 18.57 -4.54
C ALA A 117 -5.88 17.60 -4.52
N THR A 118 -6.14 16.30 -4.67
CA THR A 118 -5.10 15.28 -4.81
C THR A 118 -4.30 15.50 -6.09
N ARG A 119 -4.96 15.70 -7.23
CA ARG A 119 -4.32 15.98 -8.52
C ARG A 119 -3.32 17.13 -8.42
N ASP A 120 -3.71 18.21 -7.76
CA ASP A 120 -2.91 19.42 -7.61
C ASP A 120 -1.78 19.26 -6.58
N ALA A 121 -1.96 18.39 -5.58
CA ALA A 121 -0.97 18.16 -4.53
C ALA A 121 0.12 17.17 -4.95
N VAL A 122 -0.25 16.10 -5.66
CA VAL A 122 0.65 14.99 -5.99
C VAL A 122 1.98 15.47 -6.58
N PRO A 123 2.03 16.31 -7.64
CA PRO A 123 3.31 16.74 -8.23
C PRO A 123 4.28 17.39 -7.24
N ARG A 124 3.76 17.99 -6.14
CA ARG A 124 4.54 18.70 -5.12
C ARG A 124 5.02 17.81 -3.97
N VAL A 125 4.41 16.63 -3.81
CA VAL A 125 4.67 15.72 -2.68
C VAL A 125 5.17 14.35 -3.11
N LEU A 126 5.40 14.13 -4.41
CA LEU A 126 5.98 12.89 -4.93
C LEU A 126 7.33 12.62 -4.27
N ARG A 127 7.42 11.45 -3.62
CA ARG A 127 8.69 10.98 -3.05
C ARG A 127 9.47 10.22 -4.11
N SER A 128 10.80 10.22 -4.04
CA SER A 128 11.68 9.46 -4.94
C SER A 128 11.40 7.96 -4.84
N ALA A 129 11.18 7.27 -5.96
CA ALA A 129 11.00 5.81 -5.98
C ALA A 129 12.20 5.03 -5.43
N ARG A 130 13.35 5.69 -5.22
CA ARG A 130 14.52 5.15 -4.55
C ARG A 130 14.85 5.95 -3.29
N GLN A 131 14.66 5.29 -2.15
CA GLN A 131 15.09 5.68 -0.81
C GLN A 131 15.69 4.42 -0.19
N THR A 132 16.94 4.49 0.24
CA THR A 132 17.71 3.30 0.65
C THR A 132 18.18 3.44 2.08
N ASP A 133 17.99 2.38 2.87
CA ASP A 133 18.59 2.19 4.20
C ASP A 133 19.68 1.12 4.07
N PRO A 134 20.90 1.35 4.61
CA PRO A 134 21.97 0.36 4.54
C PRO A 134 21.58 -1.01 5.10
N ALA A 135 20.71 -1.08 6.11
CA ALA A 135 20.23 -2.34 6.66
C ALA A 135 19.51 -3.19 5.60
N CYS A 136 18.66 -2.56 4.79
CA CYS A 136 17.92 -3.25 3.75
C CYS A 136 18.86 -3.84 2.68
N GLN A 137 20.06 -3.28 2.46
CA GLN A 137 20.98 -3.81 1.44
C GLN A 137 21.37 -5.27 1.67
N LEU A 138 21.33 -5.75 2.92
CA LEU A 138 21.60 -7.16 3.25
C LEU A 138 20.67 -8.14 2.53
N ALA A 139 19.42 -7.73 2.28
CA ALA A 139 18.42 -8.55 1.59
C ALA A 139 18.29 -8.23 0.09
N ASN A 140 19.03 -7.25 -0.44
CA ASN A 140 18.82 -6.75 -1.80
C ASN A 140 18.96 -7.84 -2.87
N SER A 141 20.06 -8.61 -2.82
CA SER A 141 20.31 -9.66 -3.81
C SER A 141 19.26 -10.78 -3.76
N ALA A 142 18.71 -11.09 -2.58
CA ALA A 142 17.66 -12.08 -2.43
C ALA A 142 16.32 -11.56 -3.00
N ALA A 143 15.97 -10.30 -2.70
CA ALA A 143 14.76 -9.66 -3.21
C ALA A 143 14.80 -9.52 -4.75
N GLU A 144 15.92 -9.09 -5.33
CA GLU A 144 16.07 -8.95 -6.79
C GLU A 144 16.07 -10.32 -7.49
N ARG A 145 16.60 -11.37 -6.85
CA ARG A 145 16.51 -12.74 -7.38
C ARG A 145 15.06 -13.24 -7.41
N PHE A 146 14.28 -12.96 -6.37
CA PHE A 146 12.85 -13.28 -6.36
C PHE A 146 12.09 -12.51 -7.46
N ILE A 147 12.38 -11.22 -7.61
CA ILE A 147 11.81 -10.35 -8.64
C ILE A 147 12.23 -10.81 -10.05
N GLY A 148 13.40 -11.42 -10.18
CA GLY A 148 13.99 -11.85 -11.46
C GLY A 148 14.72 -10.74 -12.21
N THR A 149 14.82 -9.54 -11.66
CA THR A 149 15.52 -8.39 -12.23
C THR A 149 15.86 -7.35 -11.15
N ALA A 150 16.64 -6.34 -11.53
CA ALA A 150 16.98 -5.24 -10.65
C ALA A 150 15.73 -4.46 -10.21
N ALA A 151 15.66 -4.12 -8.94
CA ALA A 151 14.52 -3.41 -8.37
C ALA A 151 14.46 -1.97 -8.91
N GLN A 152 13.30 -1.61 -9.46
CA GLN A 152 13.03 -0.24 -9.91
C GLN A 152 12.57 0.62 -8.73
N LEU A 153 11.78 0.02 -7.86
CA LEU A 153 11.30 0.58 -6.59
C LEU A 153 12.23 0.16 -5.45
N ARG A 154 12.69 1.14 -4.68
CA ARG A 154 13.38 0.97 -3.38
C ARG A 154 12.77 1.95 -2.38
N ARG A 155 12.06 1.46 -1.36
CA ARG A 155 11.40 2.31 -0.35
C ARG A 155 11.75 1.85 1.04
N ASP A 156 12.97 2.17 1.43
CA ASP A 156 13.51 1.80 2.71
C ASP A 156 13.38 2.98 3.68
N TYR A 157 12.83 2.73 4.87
CA TYR A 157 12.67 3.76 5.88
C TYR A 157 12.52 3.17 7.28
N ARG A 158 12.66 4.03 8.29
CA ARG A 158 12.44 3.68 9.69
C ARG A 158 11.39 4.56 10.33
N VAL A 159 10.48 3.95 11.09
CA VAL A 159 9.51 4.68 11.92
C VAL A 159 9.72 4.28 13.37
N ARG A 160 10.16 5.21 14.21
CA ARG A 160 10.47 4.97 15.63
C ARG A 160 11.42 3.79 15.85
N GLY A 161 12.35 3.58 14.91
CA GLY A 161 13.34 2.49 14.93
C GLY A 161 12.96 1.25 14.12
N ALA A 162 11.66 1.01 13.84
CA ALA A 162 11.23 -0.15 13.06
C ALA A 162 11.63 0.00 11.61
N LEU A 163 12.27 -1.02 11.06
CA LEU A 163 12.69 -1.09 9.69
C LEU A 163 11.53 -1.47 8.77
N THR A 164 11.38 -0.73 7.67
CA THR A 164 10.61 -1.14 6.51
C THR A 164 11.52 -1.14 5.30
N CYS A 165 11.57 -2.27 4.59
CA CYS A 165 12.30 -2.42 3.34
C CYS A 165 11.33 -2.85 2.24
N ILE A 166 11.42 -2.23 1.06
CA ILE A 166 10.53 -2.56 -0.06
C ILE A 166 11.33 -2.54 -1.36
N TRP A 167 11.23 -3.62 -2.11
CA TRP A 167 11.74 -3.80 -3.46
C TRP A 167 10.60 -4.06 -4.42
N GLY A 168 10.68 -3.55 -5.62
CA GLY A 168 9.68 -3.93 -6.61
C GLY A 168 9.94 -3.48 -8.03
N THR A 169 9.12 -4.03 -8.90
CA THR A 169 8.90 -3.68 -10.29
C THR A 169 7.40 -3.60 -10.52
N TYR A 170 6.96 -3.51 -11.77
CA TYR A 170 5.54 -3.59 -12.11
C TYR A 170 4.93 -4.98 -11.93
N ASP A 171 5.79 -6.01 -11.91
CA ASP A 171 5.39 -7.42 -11.99
C ASP A 171 5.62 -8.16 -10.68
N ALA A 172 6.50 -7.65 -9.80
CA ALA A 172 6.76 -8.25 -8.50
C ALA A 172 7.08 -7.19 -7.44
N THR A 173 6.73 -7.48 -6.19
CA THR A 173 7.08 -6.63 -5.04
C THR A 173 7.41 -7.52 -3.85
N VAL A 174 8.44 -7.14 -3.12
CA VAL A 174 8.86 -7.76 -1.86
C VAL A 174 8.91 -6.68 -0.80
N SER A 175 8.33 -6.93 0.36
CA SER A 175 8.41 -6.04 1.51
C SER A 175 8.71 -6.79 2.79
N ILE A 176 9.45 -6.11 3.67
CA ILE A 176 9.75 -6.56 5.02
C ILE A 176 9.38 -5.40 5.94
N VAL A 177 8.43 -5.63 6.83
CA VAL A 177 7.89 -4.61 7.73
C VAL A 177 8.04 -5.09 9.16
N GLU A 178 8.82 -4.35 9.94
CA GLU A 178 8.90 -4.50 11.38
C GLU A 178 7.74 -3.74 12.04
N ALA A 179 6.95 -4.44 12.86
CA ALA A 179 5.84 -3.87 13.64
C ALA A 179 6.07 -4.06 15.13
N PHE A 180 5.70 -3.05 15.91
CA PHE A 180 5.90 -3.02 17.37
C PHE A 180 4.72 -3.59 18.18
N ASN A 181 3.56 -3.83 17.58
CA ASN A 181 2.35 -4.20 18.32
C ASN A 181 1.68 -5.47 17.80
N GLN A 182 1.62 -6.49 18.64
CA GLN A 182 1.00 -7.79 18.35
C GLN A 182 -0.53 -7.70 18.23
N ALA A 183 -1.16 -6.71 18.87
CA ALA A 183 -2.62 -6.50 18.81
C ALA A 183 -3.11 -5.98 17.45
N THR A 184 -2.21 -5.56 16.56
CA THR A 184 -2.54 -5.12 15.20
C THR A 184 -2.31 -6.20 14.15
N ILE A 185 -2.28 -7.49 14.54
CA ILE A 185 -2.20 -8.64 13.63
C ILE A 185 -3.63 -9.20 13.44
N PRO A 186 -4.38 -8.79 12.40
CA PRO A 186 -5.81 -9.08 12.26
C PRO A 186 -6.15 -10.57 12.13
N GLU A 187 -5.19 -11.40 11.71
CA GLU A 187 -5.45 -12.79 11.31
C GLU A 187 -5.21 -13.82 12.43
N SER A 188 -4.78 -13.39 13.62
CA SER A 188 -4.77 -14.24 14.82
C SER A 188 -6.16 -14.75 15.22
N GLN A 189 -7.22 -14.16 14.65
CA GLN A 189 -8.63 -14.49 14.87
C GLN A 189 -9.27 -15.27 13.70
N ARG A 190 -8.51 -15.65 12.64
CA ARG A 190 -9.07 -16.37 11.49
C ARG A 190 -9.42 -17.82 11.82
N VAL A 191 -10.52 -18.30 11.21
CA VAL A 191 -10.96 -19.70 11.22
C VAL A 191 -10.98 -20.21 9.76
N PRO A 192 -10.28 -21.32 9.42
CA PRO A 192 -9.44 -22.13 10.30
C PRO A 192 -8.15 -21.40 10.73
N PRO A 193 -7.57 -21.80 11.87
CA PRO A 193 -6.37 -21.16 12.40
C PRO A 193 -5.20 -21.24 11.38
N PRO A 194 -4.40 -20.18 11.23
CA PRO A 194 -3.25 -20.18 10.33
C PRO A 194 -2.21 -21.25 10.72
N ARG A 195 -1.41 -21.71 9.74
CA ARG A 195 -0.27 -22.60 10.03
C ARG A 195 0.78 -21.84 10.83
N ASN A 196 1.30 -22.47 11.88
CA ASN A 196 2.35 -21.90 12.74
C ASN A 196 3.58 -21.46 11.93
N ALA A 197 4.05 -20.23 12.14
CA ALA A 197 5.27 -19.75 11.52
C ALA A 197 6.56 -20.40 12.09
N PRO A 198 7.63 -20.51 11.28
CA PRO A 198 8.89 -21.09 11.74
C PRO A 198 9.71 -20.20 12.70
N ILE A 199 9.66 -18.86 12.62
CA ILE A 199 10.64 -18.02 13.34
C ILE A 199 10.08 -17.43 14.66
N GLY A 200 10.66 -17.87 15.78
CA GLY A 200 10.53 -17.38 17.18
C GLY A 200 9.18 -17.53 17.91
N ARG A 201 8.05 -17.51 17.18
CA ARG A 201 6.60 -17.66 17.57
C ARG A 201 6.02 -16.58 18.52
N PRO A 202 4.71 -16.20 18.45
CA PRO A 202 3.63 -16.59 17.53
C PRO A 202 3.60 -15.77 16.22
N GLY A 203 3.08 -16.38 15.15
CA GLY A 203 2.94 -15.83 13.80
C GLY A 203 2.38 -16.88 12.84
N TYR A 204 2.25 -16.56 11.55
CA TYR A 204 1.67 -17.46 10.54
C TYR A 204 2.34 -17.39 9.17
N TYR A 205 2.03 -18.36 8.31
CA TYR A 205 2.42 -18.38 6.90
C TYR A 205 1.21 -18.66 6.00
N LEU A 206 1.02 -17.82 4.98
CA LEU A 206 -0.05 -17.87 3.99
C LEU A 206 0.55 -17.93 2.57
N PRO A 207 0.74 -19.14 2.00
CA PRO A 207 1.40 -19.32 0.69
C PRO A 207 0.70 -18.62 -0.47
N ALA A 208 -0.63 -18.65 -0.47
CA ALA A 208 -1.45 -18.03 -1.53
C ALA A 208 -1.39 -16.50 -1.51
N ASP A 209 -1.14 -15.92 -0.33
CA ASP A 209 -1.02 -14.48 -0.12
C ASP A 209 0.45 -14.02 -0.17
N GLY A 210 1.39 -14.96 -0.32
CA GLY A 210 2.83 -14.71 -0.31
C GLY A 210 3.31 -14.07 0.99
N GLU A 211 2.71 -14.44 2.12
CA GLU A 211 2.87 -13.74 3.38
C GLU A 211 3.42 -14.64 4.48
N LEU A 212 4.44 -14.15 5.18
CA LEU A 212 5.03 -14.75 6.37
C LEU A 212 5.07 -13.71 7.49
N VAL A 213 4.42 -14.00 8.61
CA VAL A 213 4.45 -13.18 9.81
C VAL A 213 5.05 -13.99 10.94
N PHE A 214 6.01 -13.42 11.65
CA PHE A 214 6.68 -14.11 12.72
C PHE A 214 7.16 -13.15 13.80
N ARG A 215 7.60 -13.69 14.93
CA ARG A 215 8.13 -12.90 16.03
C ARG A 215 9.63 -13.13 16.14
N GLN A 216 10.39 -12.05 16.25
CA GLN A 216 11.83 -12.12 16.51
C GLN A 216 12.14 -11.23 17.71
N GLY A 217 12.48 -11.85 18.85
CA GLY A 217 12.61 -11.15 20.13
C GLY A 217 11.31 -10.42 20.53
N ARG A 218 11.38 -9.09 20.66
CA ARG A 218 10.20 -8.24 20.97
C ARG A 218 9.47 -7.72 19.73
N ARG A 219 9.94 -8.03 18.52
CA ARG A 219 9.41 -7.48 17.27
C ARG A 219 8.51 -8.48 16.57
N VAL A 220 7.49 -7.97 15.91
CA VAL A 220 6.72 -8.72 14.91
C VAL A 220 7.27 -8.33 13.55
N VAL A 221 7.57 -9.30 12.71
CA VAL A 221 8.10 -9.10 11.36
C VAL A 221 7.11 -9.70 10.37
N ARG A 222 6.71 -8.89 9.39
CA ARG A 222 5.91 -9.32 8.24
C ARG A 222 6.76 -9.26 7.00
N VAL A 223 6.81 -10.37 6.28
CA VAL A 223 7.46 -10.51 4.99
C VAL A 223 6.36 -10.80 3.98
N THR A 224 6.29 -10.01 2.92
CA THR A 224 5.31 -10.18 1.86
C THR A 224 6.03 -10.19 0.52
N ALA A 225 5.70 -11.15 -0.33
CA ALA A 225 6.17 -11.21 -1.71
C ALA A 225 4.97 -11.42 -2.63
N LEU A 226 4.78 -10.50 -3.58
CA LEU A 226 3.65 -10.48 -4.50
C LEU A 226 4.15 -10.53 -5.93
N THR A 227 3.35 -11.13 -6.81
CA THR A 227 3.61 -11.21 -8.25
C THR A 227 2.35 -10.89 -9.05
N THR A 228 2.56 -10.45 -10.30
CA THR A 228 1.51 -10.23 -11.29
C THR A 228 1.87 -11.03 -12.54
N PRO A 229 1.06 -12.04 -12.95
CA PRO A 229 -0.14 -12.53 -12.28
C PRO A 229 0.16 -13.16 -10.91
N PRO A 230 -0.82 -13.22 -9.98
CA PRO A 230 -0.62 -13.83 -8.67
C PRO A 230 -0.24 -15.30 -8.78
N ARG A 231 0.71 -15.74 -7.95
CA ARG A 231 1.09 -17.15 -7.80
C ARG A 231 1.38 -17.47 -6.34
N VAL A 232 1.34 -18.77 -6.01
CA VAL A 232 1.79 -19.26 -4.70
C VAL A 232 3.29 -18.99 -4.54
N ILE A 233 3.66 -18.41 -3.41
CA ILE A 233 5.06 -18.18 -3.05
C ILE A 233 5.49 -19.25 -2.06
N ALA A 234 6.70 -19.81 -2.21
CA ALA A 234 7.20 -20.82 -1.29
C ALA A 234 7.72 -20.18 0.01
N LEU A 235 7.67 -20.94 1.11
CA LEU A 235 8.16 -20.46 2.40
C LEU A 235 9.67 -20.17 2.34
N ASP A 236 10.42 -21.04 1.66
CA ASP A 236 11.87 -20.91 1.50
C ASP A 236 12.26 -19.63 0.75
N ASP A 237 11.43 -19.15 -0.19
CA ASP A 237 11.65 -17.87 -0.86
C ASP A 237 11.59 -16.71 0.15
N LEU A 238 10.55 -16.70 1.01
CA LEU A 238 10.35 -15.67 2.03
C LEU A 238 11.43 -15.71 3.11
N LEU A 239 11.86 -16.92 3.50
CA LEU A 239 12.96 -17.12 4.44
C LEU A 239 14.30 -16.62 3.86
N THR A 240 14.63 -17.04 2.63
CA THR A 240 15.85 -16.58 1.94
C THR A 240 15.93 -15.05 1.84
N ILE A 241 14.78 -14.39 1.67
CA ILE A 241 14.68 -12.93 1.63
C ILE A 241 14.96 -12.29 3.00
N VAL A 242 14.37 -12.81 4.08
CA VAL A 242 14.43 -12.16 5.41
C VAL A 242 15.64 -12.57 6.24
N ASP A 243 16.22 -13.75 6.00
CA ASP A 243 17.33 -14.32 6.76
C ASP A 243 18.50 -13.35 7.02
N PRO A 244 18.98 -12.57 6.03
CA PRO A 244 20.06 -11.61 6.24
C PRO A 244 19.74 -10.49 7.24
N LEU A 245 18.45 -10.22 7.47
CA LEU A 245 17.96 -9.14 8.35
C LEU A 245 17.61 -9.63 9.75
N LEU A 246 17.49 -10.94 9.97
CA LEU A 246 17.12 -11.51 11.27
C LEU A 246 17.96 -11.03 12.46
N PRO A 247 19.30 -10.87 12.34
CA PRO A 247 20.12 -10.36 13.44
C PRO A 247 19.79 -8.92 13.84
N LEU A 248 19.19 -8.13 12.94
CA LEU A 248 18.83 -6.74 13.21
C LEU A 248 17.57 -6.62 14.06
N PHE A 249 16.65 -7.59 13.97
CA PHE A 249 15.39 -7.58 14.71
C PHE A 249 15.53 -8.08 16.17
N LEU A 250 16.69 -8.64 16.52
CA LEU A 250 16.99 -9.10 17.89
C LEU A 250 17.48 -7.96 18.82
N ARG A 251 17.78 -6.77 18.27
CA ARG A 251 18.26 -5.60 19.01
C ARG A 251 17.11 -4.71 19.47
#